data_AF-A0A5B6Z9G9-F1
#
_entry.id   AF-A0A5B6Z9G9-F1
#
_cell.length_a   1.000
_cell.length_b   1.000
_cell.length_c   1.000
_cell.angle_alpha   90.00
_cell.angle_beta   90.00
_cell.angle_gamma   90.00
#
_symmetry.space_group_name_H-M   'P 1'
#
loop_
_entity.id
_entity.type
_entity.pdbx_description
1 polymer ?
#
loop_
_entity_poly.entity_id
_entity_poly.type
_entity_poly.pdbx_seq_one_letter_code
_entity_poly.pdbx_strand_id
1 'polypeptide(L)'
;VIDDEICYRAKEYLTIHKLFSSRADLHRTVYMHAKVKALELMLVDALIKANGCLEIASYINDPAEYWKLDDSILKTIETASQQELKESRDLILRIRRRDLYQFCNEFAVPKDKLEHYKNVTPQDIVCSQRTGGVTLKEEDVAVSNVKIDLTRGRNNPLESINFFKDYDSNEKFPIQDHCISHLLPSCCQDMIVRVYSKKPELVEAVSEAFENFQLRTYGMKTQVHATPEKKKLRQR
;
A
#
# COMPACT_ATOMS: atom_id res chain seq x y z
N VAL A 1 -7.49 -4.65 35.77
CA VAL A 1 -8.60 -5.27 35.00
C VAL A 1 -9.87 -4.93 35.75
N ILE A 2 -10.86 -4.37 35.06
CA ILE A 2 -12.15 -3.96 35.65
C ILE A 2 -13.25 -4.63 34.81
N ASP A 3 -14.13 -5.40 35.44
CA ASP A 3 -15.17 -6.21 34.78
C ASP A 3 -14.63 -7.01 33.58
N ASP A 4 -13.60 -7.83 33.82
CA ASP A 4 -12.92 -8.66 32.83
C ASP A 4 -12.33 -7.93 31.59
N GLU A 5 -12.19 -6.61 31.68
CA GLU A 5 -11.55 -5.79 30.64
C GLU A 5 -10.22 -5.17 31.09
N ILE A 6 -9.28 -5.08 30.15
CA ILE A 6 -8.06 -4.30 30.34
C ILE A 6 -8.43 -2.82 30.15
N CYS A 7 -8.36 -2.06 31.24
CA CYS A 7 -8.57 -0.62 31.25
C CYS A 7 -7.26 0.12 31.50
N TYR A 8 -7.18 1.37 31.04
CA TYR A 8 -6.01 2.23 31.21
C TYR A 8 -6.34 3.45 32.03
N ARG A 9 -5.34 4.05 32.67
CA ARG A 9 -5.55 5.30 33.40
C ARG A 9 -5.91 6.41 32.41
N ALA A 10 -6.91 7.24 32.71
CA ALA A 10 -7.41 8.28 31.82
C ALA A 10 -6.32 9.23 31.30
N LYS A 11 -5.30 9.52 32.12
CA LYS A 11 -4.15 10.35 31.73
C LYS A 11 -3.30 9.78 30.57
N GLU A 12 -3.40 8.47 30.33
CA GLU A 12 -2.65 7.76 29.27
C GLU A 12 -3.35 7.81 27.91
N TYR A 13 -4.48 8.50 27.78
CA TYR A 13 -5.23 8.62 26.52
C TYR A 13 -4.33 9.01 25.33
N LEU A 14 -3.55 10.10 25.49
CA LEU A 14 -2.64 10.57 24.44
C LEU A 14 -1.48 9.61 24.18
N THR A 15 -1.01 8.89 25.21
CA THR A 15 0.00 7.84 25.07
C THR A 15 -0.51 6.69 24.19
N ILE A 16 -1.75 6.24 24.42
CA ILE A 16 -2.38 5.19 23.64
C ILE A 16 -2.71 5.67 22.22
N HIS A 17 -3.20 6.91 22.06
CA HIS A 17 -3.36 7.51 20.74
C HIS A 17 -2.03 7.54 19.97
N LYS A 18 -0.93 7.91 20.63
CA LYS A 18 0.41 7.93 20.04
C LYS A 18 0.86 6.54 19.56
N LEU A 19 0.45 5.45 20.22
CA LEU A 19 0.72 4.08 19.76
C LEU A 19 0.13 3.86 18.35
N PHE A 20 -1.15 4.20 18.17
CA PHE A 20 -1.83 4.05 16.88
C PHE A 20 -1.29 4.99 15.81
N SER A 21 -1.02 6.26 16.16
CA SER A 21 -0.45 7.22 15.21
C SER A 21 0.95 6.80 14.77
N SER A 22 1.79 6.33 15.70
CA SER A 22 3.14 5.82 15.38
C SER A 22 3.08 4.63 14.43
N ARG A 23 2.12 3.71 14.61
CA ARG A 23 1.89 2.62 13.66
C ARG A 23 1.53 3.17 12.27
N ALA A 24 0.59 4.11 12.18
CA ALA A 24 0.20 4.71 10.91
C ALA A 24 1.39 5.41 10.22
N ASP A 25 2.23 6.10 11.00
CA ASP A 25 3.45 6.75 10.50
C ASP A 25 4.45 5.74 9.95
N LEU A 26 4.69 4.62 10.64
CA LEU A 26 5.55 3.54 10.14
C LEU A 26 5.00 2.92 8.85
N HIS A 27 3.68 2.73 8.75
CA HIS A 27 3.05 2.27 7.52
C HIS A 27 3.27 3.26 6.37
N ARG A 28 3.12 4.56 6.64
CA ARG A 28 3.28 5.61 5.63
C ARG A 28 4.73 5.74 5.15
N THR A 29 5.69 5.69 6.07
CA THR A 29 7.08 6.05 5.81
C THR A 29 7.97 4.86 5.47
N VAL A 30 7.70 3.69 6.05
CA VAL A 30 8.57 2.51 5.93
C VAL A 30 7.85 1.38 5.19
N TYR A 31 6.81 0.80 5.78
CA TYR A 31 6.24 -0.46 5.30
C TYR A 31 5.60 -0.32 3.92
N MET A 32 4.96 0.81 3.65
CA MET A 32 4.29 1.07 2.38
C MET A 32 5.06 2.09 1.53
N HIS A 33 6.38 2.22 1.72
CA HIS A 33 7.20 3.15 0.93
C HIS A 33 7.15 2.79 -0.57
N ALA A 34 7.07 3.80 -1.44
CA ALA A 34 6.85 3.61 -2.89
C ALA A 34 7.87 2.68 -3.57
N LYS A 35 9.16 2.79 -3.21
CA LYS A 35 10.19 1.88 -3.75
C LYS A 35 10.08 0.45 -3.22
N VAL A 36 9.61 0.27 -1.99
CA VAL A 36 9.38 -1.07 -1.41
C VAL A 36 8.21 -1.71 -2.14
N LYS A 37 7.12 -0.96 -2.34
CA LYS A 37 5.95 -1.41 -3.11
C LYS A 37 6.28 -1.77 -4.55
N ALA A 38 7.13 -1.00 -5.23
CA ALA A 38 7.60 -1.35 -6.57
C ALA A 38 8.30 -2.72 -6.59
N LEU A 39 9.16 -3.00 -5.59
CA LEU A 39 9.85 -4.29 -5.46
C LEU A 39 8.86 -5.42 -5.15
N GLU A 40 7.95 -5.22 -4.19
CA GLU A 40 6.92 -6.21 -3.85
C GLU A 40 6.04 -6.56 -5.05
N LEU A 41 5.63 -5.58 -5.85
CA LEU A 41 4.84 -5.81 -7.06
C LEU A 41 5.61 -6.66 -8.08
N MET A 42 6.90 -6.37 -8.30
CA MET A 42 7.75 -7.20 -9.17
C MET A 42 7.94 -8.61 -8.63
N LEU A 43 8.07 -8.75 -7.31
CA LEU A 43 8.22 -10.03 -6.64
C LEU A 43 6.95 -10.88 -6.81
N VAL A 44 5.76 -10.28 -6.61
CA VAL A 44 4.47 -10.94 -6.85
C VAL A 44 4.35 -11.37 -8.31
N ASP A 45 4.68 -10.50 -9.27
CA ASP A 45 4.65 -10.86 -10.70
C ASP A 45 5.60 -12.03 -11.02
N ALA A 46 6.79 -12.07 -10.40
CA ALA A 46 7.72 -13.18 -10.54
C ALA A 46 7.14 -14.49 -9.97
N LEU A 47 6.55 -14.44 -8.77
CA LEU A 47 5.96 -15.62 -8.12
C LEU A 47 4.74 -16.15 -8.88
N ILE A 48 3.88 -15.26 -9.41
CA ILE A 48 2.74 -15.65 -10.25
C ILE A 48 3.23 -16.41 -11.50
N LYS A 49 4.28 -15.88 -12.16
CA LYS A 49 4.87 -16.54 -13.35
C LYS A 49 5.54 -17.87 -13.02
N ALA A 50 6.10 -18.02 -11.81
CA ALA A 50 6.69 -19.28 -11.37
C ALA A 50 5.65 -20.32 -10.92
N ASN A 51 4.45 -19.87 -10.52
CA ASN A 51 3.43 -20.73 -9.93
C ASN A 51 2.97 -21.86 -10.86
N GLY A 52 2.94 -21.65 -12.18
CA GLY A 52 2.56 -22.71 -13.14
C GLY A 52 3.53 -23.90 -13.16
N CYS A 53 4.78 -23.71 -12.75
CA CYS A 53 5.83 -24.72 -12.75
C CYS A 53 6.13 -25.24 -11.33
N LEU A 54 6.10 -24.36 -10.32
CA LEU A 54 6.44 -24.68 -8.92
C LEU A 54 5.22 -24.94 -8.02
N GLU A 55 4.01 -24.67 -8.51
CA GLU A 55 2.74 -24.85 -7.78
C GLU A 55 2.72 -24.21 -6.38
N ILE A 56 3.39 -23.05 -6.24
CA ILE A 56 3.64 -22.34 -4.98
C ILE A 56 2.35 -22.14 -4.17
N ALA A 57 1.27 -21.74 -4.84
CA ALA A 57 -0.01 -21.49 -4.21
C ALA A 57 -0.66 -22.76 -3.61
N SER A 58 -0.29 -23.95 -4.07
CA SER A 58 -0.83 -25.21 -3.54
C SER A 58 -0.30 -25.51 -2.13
N TYR A 59 0.88 -25.00 -1.77
CA TYR A 59 1.57 -25.35 -0.51
C TYR A 59 0.78 -24.88 0.72
N ILE A 60 -0.05 -23.83 0.59
CA ILE A 60 -0.88 -23.32 1.69
C ILE A 60 -1.94 -24.32 2.17
N ASN A 61 -2.26 -25.32 1.35
CA ASN A 61 -3.29 -26.32 1.66
C ASN A 61 -2.75 -27.49 2.48
N ASP A 62 -1.43 -27.64 2.57
CA ASP A 62 -0.78 -28.70 3.34
C ASP A 62 0.28 -28.12 4.28
N PRO A 63 0.10 -28.18 5.60
CA PRO A 63 1.10 -27.75 6.57
C PRO A 63 2.49 -28.37 6.35
N ALA A 64 2.56 -29.61 5.85
CA ALA A 64 3.82 -30.31 5.58
C ALA A 64 4.59 -29.74 4.38
N GLU A 65 3.93 -29.00 3.49
CA GLU A 65 4.57 -28.25 2.41
C GLU A 65 4.72 -26.76 2.77
N TYR A 66 3.73 -26.17 3.44
CA TYR A 66 3.74 -24.76 3.80
C TYR A 66 4.96 -24.34 4.63
N TRP A 67 5.42 -25.18 5.57
CA TRP A 67 6.57 -24.84 6.41
C TRP A 67 7.88 -24.70 5.61
N LYS A 68 7.95 -25.29 4.41
CA LYS A 68 9.11 -25.18 3.52
C LYS A 68 9.11 -23.88 2.72
N LEU A 69 7.99 -23.15 2.72
CA LEU A 69 7.86 -21.90 1.99
C LEU A 69 8.55 -20.77 2.77
N ASP A 70 9.74 -20.41 2.32
CA ASP A 70 10.52 -19.29 2.83
C ASP A 70 11.15 -18.49 1.68
N ASP A 71 11.98 -17.50 2.02
CA ASP A 71 12.63 -16.61 1.03
C ASP A 71 13.59 -17.36 0.08
N SER A 72 13.96 -18.61 0.38
CA SER A 72 14.78 -19.45 -0.50
C SER A 72 14.07 -19.78 -1.82
N ILE A 73 12.75 -19.59 -1.90
CA ILE A 73 11.98 -19.71 -3.14
C ILE A 73 12.56 -18.85 -4.27
N LEU A 74 13.09 -17.67 -3.93
CA LEU A 74 13.72 -16.81 -4.93
C LEU A 74 14.99 -17.43 -5.49
N LYS A 75 15.79 -18.06 -4.61
CA LYS A 75 17.00 -18.76 -5.04
C LYS A 75 16.67 -20.00 -5.87
N THR A 76 15.61 -20.70 -5.49
CA THR A 76 15.08 -21.84 -6.25
C THR A 76 14.73 -21.43 -7.68
N ILE A 77 13.93 -20.36 -7.84
CA ILE A 77 13.61 -19.82 -9.16
C ILE A 77 14.86 -19.39 -9.93
N GLU A 78 15.77 -18.62 -9.29
CA GLU A 78 17.00 -18.11 -9.92
C GLU A 78 17.89 -19.23 -10.51
N THR A 79 17.98 -20.38 -9.82
CA THR A 79 18.90 -21.48 -10.18
C THR A 79 18.25 -22.58 -11.02
N ALA A 80 16.92 -22.63 -11.06
CA ALA A 80 16.17 -23.60 -11.83
C ALA A 80 16.49 -23.51 -13.33
N SER A 81 16.64 -24.65 -14.01
CA SER A 81 16.98 -24.72 -15.45
C SER A 81 15.76 -24.71 -16.36
N GLN A 82 14.56 -24.88 -15.81
CA GLN A 82 13.30 -24.96 -16.54
C GLN A 82 13.04 -23.68 -17.36
N GLN A 83 12.68 -23.86 -18.62
CA GLN A 83 12.41 -22.74 -19.52
C GLN A 83 11.15 -21.97 -19.12
N GLU A 84 10.16 -22.66 -18.53
CA GLU A 84 8.92 -22.08 -18.00
C GLU A 84 9.19 -21.00 -16.93
N LEU A 85 10.31 -21.12 -16.20
CA LEU A 85 10.71 -20.17 -15.16
C LEU A 85 11.51 -18.98 -15.70
N LYS A 86 11.74 -18.88 -17.02
CA LYS A 86 12.56 -17.82 -17.62
C LYS A 86 12.05 -16.42 -17.26
N GLU A 87 10.75 -16.14 -17.46
CA GLU A 87 10.21 -14.81 -17.20
C GLU A 87 10.27 -14.43 -15.71
N SER A 88 10.08 -15.40 -14.82
CA SER A 88 10.23 -15.20 -13.37
C SER A 88 11.68 -14.89 -13.00
N ARG A 89 12.64 -15.66 -13.54
CA ARG A 89 14.08 -15.41 -13.39
C ARG A 89 14.48 -14.03 -13.89
N ASP A 90 13.98 -13.61 -15.05
CA ASP A 90 14.28 -12.30 -15.64
C ASP A 90 13.78 -11.16 -14.73
N LEU A 91 12.59 -11.29 -14.12
CA LEU A 91 12.09 -10.32 -13.14
C LEU A 91 12.95 -10.27 -11.88
N ILE A 92 13.33 -11.42 -11.32
CA ILE A 92 14.21 -11.47 -10.14
C ILE A 92 15.57 -10.84 -10.46
N LEU A 93 16.14 -11.13 -11.64
CA LEU A 93 17.40 -10.52 -12.08
C LEU A 93 17.30 -8.98 -12.16
N ARG A 94 16.18 -8.45 -12.67
CA ARG A 94 15.91 -7.00 -12.65
C ARG A 94 15.87 -6.44 -11.24
N ILE A 95 15.20 -7.13 -10.30
CA ILE A 95 15.18 -6.74 -8.87
C ILE A 95 16.61 -6.67 -8.31
N ARG A 96 17.44 -7.69 -8.56
CA ARG A 96 18.85 -7.74 -8.10
C ARG A 96 19.68 -6.59 -8.68
N ARG A 97 19.44 -6.22 -9.93
CA ARG A 97 20.11 -5.08 -10.62
C ARG A 97 19.51 -3.72 -10.27
N ARG A 98 18.49 -3.69 -9.40
CA ARG A 98 17.74 -2.48 -9.04
C ARG A 98 17.05 -1.79 -10.23
N ASP A 99 16.79 -2.55 -11.30
CA ASP A 99 15.93 -2.14 -12.41
C ASP A 99 14.47 -2.39 -12.03
N LEU A 100 13.94 -1.51 -11.18
CA LEU A 100 12.61 -1.65 -10.60
C LEU A 100 11.51 -1.05 -11.48
N TYR A 101 10.26 -1.39 -11.20
CA TYR A 101 9.12 -0.62 -11.71
C TYR A 101 9.24 0.85 -11.28
N GLN A 102 8.96 1.74 -12.23
CA GLN A 102 9.19 3.17 -12.08
C GLN A 102 7.97 3.83 -11.48
N PHE A 103 8.13 4.44 -10.31
CA PHE A 103 7.07 5.22 -9.68
C PHE A 103 6.72 6.43 -10.56
N CYS A 104 5.47 6.46 -11.00
CA CYS A 104 4.90 7.54 -11.83
C CYS A 104 4.37 8.65 -10.93
N ASN A 105 3.30 8.36 -10.16
CA ASN A 105 2.63 9.34 -9.32
C ASN A 105 1.81 8.64 -8.22
N GLU A 106 1.37 9.40 -7.22
CA GLU A 106 0.45 8.96 -6.17
C GLU A 106 -0.68 9.96 -5.92
N PHE A 107 -1.77 9.48 -5.34
CA PHE A 107 -2.94 10.28 -4.99
C PHE A 107 -3.55 9.79 -3.69
N ALA A 108 -3.78 10.72 -2.76
CA ALA A 108 -4.58 10.46 -1.57
C ALA A 108 -6.06 10.71 -1.89
N VAL A 109 -6.89 9.69 -1.68
CA VAL A 109 -8.34 9.78 -1.93
C VAL A 109 -8.96 10.78 -0.96
N PRO A 110 -9.71 11.78 -1.44
CA PRO A 110 -10.39 12.75 -0.58
C PRO A 110 -11.30 12.06 0.44
N LYS A 111 -11.35 12.62 1.66
CA LYS A 111 -12.09 12.06 2.80
C LYS A 111 -13.56 11.81 2.47
N ASP A 112 -14.20 12.72 1.74
CA ASP A 112 -15.61 12.64 1.32
C ASP A 112 -15.87 11.54 0.26
N LYS A 113 -14.84 11.04 -0.40
CA LYS A 113 -14.92 9.98 -1.41
C LYS A 113 -14.55 8.60 -0.89
N LEU A 114 -14.04 8.49 0.33
CA LEU A 114 -13.60 7.21 0.91
C LEU A 114 -14.72 6.18 1.04
N GLU A 115 -15.97 6.61 1.24
CA GLU A 115 -17.11 5.70 1.44
C GLU A 115 -17.45 4.86 0.21
N HIS A 116 -17.35 5.48 -0.97
CA HIS A 116 -17.67 4.85 -2.26
C HIS A 116 -16.42 4.51 -3.05
N TYR A 117 -15.26 4.50 -2.38
CA TYR A 117 -14.00 4.18 -3.01
C TYR A 117 -13.98 2.72 -3.49
N LYS A 118 -13.51 2.52 -4.71
CA LYS A 118 -13.19 1.22 -5.30
C LYS A 118 -11.72 1.19 -5.62
N ASN A 119 -11.09 0.02 -5.47
CA ASN A 119 -9.69 -0.17 -5.82
C ASN A 119 -9.45 0.22 -7.28
N VAL A 120 -8.46 1.06 -7.50
CA VAL A 120 -8.04 1.46 -8.85
C VAL A 120 -7.28 0.30 -9.48
N THR A 121 -7.59 0.00 -10.73
CA THR A 121 -7.00 -1.09 -11.50
C THR A 121 -6.09 -0.56 -12.62
N PRO A 122 -5.18 -1.38 -13.17
CA PRO A 122 -4.45 -1.03 -14.38
C PRO A 122 -5.37 -0.62 -15.54
N GLN A 123 -6.53 -1.27 -15.67
CA GLN A 123 -7.52 -0.98 -16.70
C GLN A 123 -8.07 0.45 -16.59
N ASP A 124 -8.40 0.90 -15.37
CA ASP A 124 -8.89 2.28 -15.13
C ASP A 124 -7.90 3.34 -15.62
N ILE A 125 -6.59 3.06 -15.46
CA ILE A 125 -5.51 3.93 -15.93
C ILE A 125 -5.43 3.91 -17.45
N VAL A 126 -5.39 2.72 -18.05
CA VAL A 126 -5.29 2.55 -19.52
C VAL A 126 -6.48 3.17 -20.24
N CYS A 127 -7.70 3.04 -19.70
CA CYS A 127 -8.91 3.68 -20.24
C CYS A 127 -8.92 5.22 -20.10
N SER A 128 -8.00 5.77 -19.31
CA SER A 128 -7.84 7.21 -19.10
C SER A 128 -6.73 7.84 -19.94
N GLN A 129 -6.09 7.07 -20.84
CA GLN A 129 -5.10 7.59 -21.78
C GLN A 129 -5.72 8.57 -22.81
N ARG A 130 -4.92 9.52 -23.30
CA ARG A 130 -5.34 10.43 -24.38
C ARG A 130 -5.22 9.76 -25.74
N THR A 131 -6.09 10.15 -26.66
CA THR A 131 -5.99 9.75 -28.07
C THR A 131 -4.77 10.43 -28.72
N GLY A 132 -3.93 9.65 -29.42
CA GLY A 132 -2.81 10.17 -30.22
C GLY A 132 -1.40 10.01 -29.62
N GLY A 133 -1.26 9.34 -28.46
CA GLY A 133 0.02 8.98 -27.85
C GLY A 133 0.39 7.50 -27.98
N VAL A 134 1.41 7.06 -27.23
CA VAL A 134 1.78 5.63 -27.10
C VAL A 134 0.61 4.86 -26.48
N THR A 135 0.22 3.75 -27.11
CA THR A 135 -0.87 2.91 -26.60
C THR A 135 -0.40 2.10 -25.40
N LEU A 136 -0.95 2.41 -24.22
CA LEU A 136 -0.70 1.66 -23.00
C LEU A 136 -1.54 0.38 -22.97
N LYS A 137 -0.95 -0.70 -22.44
CA LYS A 137 -1.67 -1.92 -22.09
C LYS A 137 -1.67 -2.12 -20.58
N GLU A 138 -2.59 -2.94 -20.08
CA GLU A 138 -2.66 -3.26 -18.64
C GLU A 138 -1.38 -3.90 -18.13
N GLU A 139 -0.71 -4.71 -18.96
CA GLU A 139 0.58 -5.34 -18.65
C GLU A 139 1.72 -4.33 -18.44
N ASP A 140 1.59 -3.09 -18.91
CA ASP A 140 2.60 -2.05 -18.76
C ASP A 140 2.47 -1.29 -17.44
N VAL A 141 1.36 -1.45 -16.72
CA VAL A 141 0.99 -0.65 -15.54
C VAL A 141 0.90 -1.55 -14.31
N ALA A 142 1.41 -1.06 -13.18
CA ALA A 142 1.13 -1.65 -11.87
C ALA A 142 0.50 -0.61 -10.95
N VAL A 143 -0.52 -1.01 -10.20
CA VAL A 143 -1.27 -0.14 -9.29
C VAL A 143 -1.19 -0.69 -7.86
N SER A 144 -0.98 0.19 -6.89
CA SER A 144 -0.98 -0.13 -5.46
C SER A 144 -2.00 0.74 -4.74
N ASN A 145 -3.05 0.12 -4.21
CA ASN A 145 -4.07 0.77 -3.38
C ASN A 145 -3.71 0.51 -1.92
N VAL A 146 -3.22 1.53 -1.22
CA VAL A 146 -2.67 1.43 0.13
C VAL A 146 -3.63 2.08 1.13
N LYS A 147 -4.19 1.25 2.01
CA LYS A 147 -4.98 1.70 3.16
C LYS A 147 -4.06 1.89 4.38
N ILE A 148 -4.10 3.05 5.00
CA ILE A 148 -3.42 3.33 6.27
C ILE A 148 -4.48 3.81 7.26
N ASP A 149 -4.61 3.15 8.40
CA ASP A 149 -5.57 3.53 9.42
C ASP A 149 -5.00 3.40 10.83
N LEU A 150 -5.76 3.92 11.80
CA LEU A 150 -5.52 3.70 13.23
C LEU A 150 -6.05 2.33 13.69
N THR A 151 -5.92 1.27 12.88
CA THR A 151 -6.33 -0.13 13.15
C THR A 151 -7.84 -0.43 13.14
N ARG A 152 -8.70 0.58 13.10
CA ARG A 152 -10.16 0.40 13.13
C ARG A 152 -10.88 1.07 11.95
N GLY A 153 -10.22 1.10 10.79
CA GLY A 153 -10.76 1.76 9.59
C GLY A 153 -11.01 3.24 9.85
N ARG A 154 -12.23 3.71 9.55
CA ARG A 154 -12.62 5.12 9.72
C ARG A 154 -12.89 5.50 11.18
N ASN A 155 -13.05 4.54 12.08
CA ASN A 155 -13.40 4.77 13.47
C ASN A 155 -12.15 4.96 14.32
N ASN A 156 -12.27 5.72 15.41
CA ASN A 156 -11.19 5.86 16.36
C ASN A 156 -11.07 4.55 17.19
N PRO A 157 -9.88 3.93 17.28
CA PRO A 157 -9.69 2.76 18.14
C PRO A 157 -9.89 3.05 19.63
N LEU A 158 -9.69 4.27 20.11
CA LEU A 158 -9.88 4.63 21.52
C LEU A 158 -11.34 4.59 21.97
N GLU A 159 -12.31 4.68 21.04
CA GLU A 159 -13.75 4.50 21.37
C GLU A 159 -14.08 3.08 21.86
N SER A 160 -13.22 2.09 21.56
CA SER A 160 -13.36 0.72 22.06
C SER A 160 -12.51 0.43 23.30
N ILE A 161 -11.91 1.46 23.92
CA ILE A 161 -11.04 1.32 25.09
C ILE A 161 -11.69 2.01 26.27
N ASN A 162 -11.77 1.29 27.39
CA ASN A 162 -12.24 1.83 28.65
C ASN A 162 -11.09 2.34 29.51
N PHE A 163 -11.36 3.43 30.24
CA PHE A 163 -10.42 4.12 31.09
C PHE A 163 -10.90 4.15 32.54
N PHE A 164 -9.98 4.36 33.46
CA PHE A 164 -10.28 4.59 34.87
C PHE A 164 -9.50 5.81 35.39
N LYS A 165 -9.95 6.43 36.48
CA LYS A 165 -9.36 7.66 36.99
C LYS A 165 -8.01 7.43 37.69
N ASP A 166 -8.03 6.64 38.75
CA ASP A 166 -6.91 6.34 39.65
C ASP A 166 -6.95 4.85 40.05
N TYR A 167 -5.86 4.31 40.60
CA TYR A 167 -5.76 2.87 40.89
C TYR A 167 -6.77 2.37 41.94
N ASP A 168 -7.33 3.27 42.74
CA ASP A 168 -8.40 2.96 43.71
C ASP A 168 -9.81 2.96 43.07
N SER A 169 -9.92 3.31 41.78
CA SER A 169 -11.18 3.34 41.02
C SER A 169 -11.55 1.94 40.54
N ASN A 170 -12.74 1.47 40.92
CA ASN A 170 -13.34 0.25 40.40
C ASN A 170 -14.31 0.51 39.23
N GLU A 171 -14.51 1.78 38.86
CA GLU A 171 -15.36 2.16 37.73
C GLU A 171 -14.51 2.37 36.47
N LYS A 172 -15.05 1.91 35.34
CA LYS A 172 -14.50 2.13 34.00
C LYS A 172 -15.44 3.01 33.17
N PHE A 173 -14.88 3.84 32.31
CA PHE A 173 -15.63 4.75 31.45
C PHE A 173 -14.94 4.95 30.10
N PRO A 174 -15.68 5.18 29.02
CA PRO A 174 -15.11 5.60 27.74
C PRO A 174 -14.73 7.09 27.78
N ILE A 175 -13.75 7.48 26.97
CA ILE A 175 -13.37 8.89 26.76
C ILE A 175 -13.71 9.26 25.32
N GLN A 176 -14.47 10.36 25.14
CA GLN A 176 -14.79 10.89 23.82
C GLN A 176 -13.71 11.87 23.35
N ASP A 177 -13.36 11.82 22.06
CA ASP A 177 -12.28 12.63 21.45
C ASP A 177 -12.38 14.13 21.70
N HIS A 178 -13.61 14.66 21.59
CA HIS A 178 -13.86 16.09 21.70
C HIS A 178 -13.52 16.65 23.09
N CYS A 179 -13.40 15.79 24.12
CA CYS A 179 -13.04 16.19 25.47
C CYS A 179 -11.51 16.31 25.67
N ILE A 180 -10.68 15.88 24.70
CA ILE A 180 -9.22 15.77 24.88
C ILE A 180 -8.47 16.88 24.14
N SER A 181 -8.58 16.93 22.80
CA SER A 181 -7.85 17.91 22.01
C SER A 181 -8.42 18.07 20.61
N HIS A 182 -8.59 19.32 20.18
CA HIS A 182 -8.94 19.66 18.80
C HIS A 182 -7.80 19.45 17.79
N LEU A 183 -6.59 19.13 18.26
CA LEU A 183 -5.44 18.81 17.40
C LEU A 183 -5.43 17.34 16.96
N LEU A 184 -6.34 16.51 17.47
CA LEU A 184 -6.47 15.12 17.04
C LEU A 184 -7.04 15.03 15.62
N PRO A 185 -6.66 14.00 14.84
CA PRO A 185 -7.15 13.83 13.48
C PRO A 185 -8.68 13.69 13.43
N SER A 186 -9.33 14.40 12.51
CA SER A 186 -10.78 14.24 12.27
C SER A 186 -11.11 12.99 11.43
N CYS A 187 -10.10 12.29 10.90
CA CYS A 187 -10.22 11.08 10.10
C CYS A 187 -9.15 10.07 10.56
N CYS A 188 -9.55 8.82 10.77
CA CYS A 188 -8.64 7.76 11.22
C CYS A 188 -8.10 6.89 10.07
N GLN A 189 -8.44 7.21 8.82
CA GLN A 189 -8.08 6.43 7.65
C GLN A 189 -7.65 7.30 6.47
N ASP A 190 -6.59 6.86 5.81
CA ASP A 190 -6.14 7.29 4.49
C ASP A 190 -6.24 6.15 3.49
N MET A 191 -6.51 6.51 2.23
CA MET A 191 -6.38 5.64 1.07
C MET A 191 -5.47 6.31 0.05
N ILE A 192 -4.34 5.67 -0.27
CA ILE A 192 -3.33 6.20 -1.18
C ILE A 192 -3.24 5.27 -2.39
N VAL A 193 -3.49 5.80 -3.58
CA VAL A 193 -3.31 5.08 -4.84
C VAL A 193 -1.96 5.47 -5.43
N ARG A 194 -1.13 4.48 -5.73
CA ARG A 194 0.17 4.67 -6.40
C ARG A 194 0.18 3.93 -7.72
N VAL A 195 0.69 4.58 -8.75
CA VAL A 195 0.81 3.98 -10.08
C VAL A 195 2.28 3.91 -10.47
N TYR A 196 2.66 2.79 -11.06
CA TYR A 196 4.01 2.50 -11.54
C TYR A 196 3.96 2.07 -13.00
N SER A 197 4.98 2.45 -13.76
CA SER A 197 5.24 1.89 -15.07
C SER A 197 6.19 0.70 -14.95
N LYS A 198 5.85 -0.42 -15.60
CA LYS A 198 6.72 -1.60 -15.65
C LYS A 198 7.93 -1.39 -16.59
N LYS A 199 7.82 -0.41 -17.50
CA LYS A 199 8.81 -0.02 -18.52
C LYS A 199 9.23 1.45 -18.35
N PRO A 200 10.53 1.78 -18.30
CA PRO A 200 11.00 3.15 -18.09
C PRO A 200 10.50 4.17 -19.13
N GLU A 201 10.40 3.76 -20.40
CA GLU A 201 9.96 4.58 -21.52
C GLU A 201 8.48 4.97 -21.48
N LEU A 202 7.66 4.26 -20.70
CA LEU A 202 6.21 4.53 -20.58
C LEU A 202 5.85 5.42 -19.39
N VAL A 203 6.82 5.85 -18.58
CA VAL A 203 6.57 6.60 -17.34
C VAL A 203 5.73 7.85 -17.57
N GLU A 204 6.00 8.61 -18.63
CA GLU A 204 5.27 9.85 -18.93
C GLU A 204 3.82 9.55 -19.33
N ALA A 205 3.61 8.60 -20.24
CA ALA A 205 2.28 8.19 -20.69
C ALA A 205 1.42 7.65 -19.52
N VAL A 206 2.00 6.81 -18.66
CA VAL A 206 1.30 6.27 -17.47
C VAL A 206 0.97 7.37 -16.46
N SER A 207 1.89 8.32 -16.25
CA SER A 207 1.66 9.47 -15.35
C SER A 207 0.51 10.34 -15.85
N GLU A 208 0.51 10.66 -17.16
CA GLU A 208 -0.55 11.45 -17.77
C GLU A 208 -1.91 10.74 -17.74
N ALA A 209 -1.94 9.44 -18.05
CA ALA A 209 -3.15 8.64 -17.98
C ALA A 209 -3.73 8.60 -16.56
N PHE A 210 -2.88 8.49 -15.54
CA PHE A 210 -3.32 8.53 -14.14
C PHE A 210 -3.80 9.92 -13.71
N GLU A 211 -3.16 11.00 -14.15
CA GLU A 211 -3.68 12.37 -13.91
C GLU A 211 -5.06 12.58 -14.54
N ASN A 212 -5.27 12.06 -15.75
CA ASN A 212 -6.58 12.14 -16.41
C ASN A 212 -7.63 11.31 -15.65
N PHE A 213 -7.26 10.13 -15.14
CA PHE A 213 -8.12 9.35 -14.26
C PHE A 213 -8.53 10.14 -13.01
N GLN A 214 -7.56 10.81 -12.35
CA GLN A 214 -7.84 11.63 -11.17
C GLN A 214 -8.79 12.78 -11.48
N LEU A 215 -8.57 13.48 -12.60
CA LEU A 215 -9.45 14.56 -13.05
C LEU A 215 -10.88 14.07 -13.32
N ARG A 216 -11.03 12.94 -14.03
CA ARG A 216 -12.35 12.38 -14.37
C ARG A 216 -13.10 11.88 -13.13
N THR A 217 -12.39 11.23 -12.21
CA THR A 217 -13.00 10.57 -11.05
C THR A 217 -13.22 11.53 -9.87
N TYR A 218 -12.28 12.46 -9.64
CA TYR A 218 -12.25 13.29 -8.43
C TYR A 218 -12.30 14.80 -8.72
N GLY A 219 -12.24 15.22 -9.99
CA GLY A 219 -12.32 16.62 -10.38
C GLY A 219 -11.10 17.47 -10.00
N MET A 220 -10.02 16.86 -9.50
CA MET A 220 -8.83 17.55 -9.03
C MET A 220 -7.54 16.81 -9.41
N LYS A 221 -6.50 17.56 -9.73
CA LYS A 221 -5.11 17.05 -9.79
C LYS A 221 -4.45 17.34 -8.45
N THR A 222 -4.20 16.34 -7.65
CA THR A 222 -3.55 16.53 -6.34
C THR A 222 -2.05 16.32 -6.48
N GLN A 223 -1.39 17.17 -7.27
CA GLN A 223 0.07 17.29 -7.21
C GLN A 223 0.41 18.45 -6.27
N VAL A 224 1.02 18.15 -5.12
CA VAL A 224 1.71 19.17 -4.32
C VAL A 224 3.07 19.51 -4.97
N HIS A 225 3.66 18.56 -5.71
CA HIS A 225 4.86 18.77 -6.53
C HIS A 225 4.75 17.99 -7.84
N ALA A 226 5.16 18.61 -8.96
CA ALA A 226 5.31 17.91 -10.23
C ALA A 226 6.39 16.83 -10.12
N THR A 227 6.27 15.74 -10.90
CA THR A 227 7.30 14.70 -10.99
C THR A 227 8.65 15.35 -11.32
N PRO A 228 9.70 15.20 -10.48
CA PRO A 228 10.96 15.92 -10.67
C PRO A 228 11.57 15.62 -12.04
N GLU A 229 12.00 16.66 -12.78
CA GLU A 229 12.58 16.54 -14.13
C GLU A 229 13.79 15.58 -14.19
N LYS A 230 14.50 15.40 -13.06
CA LYS A 230 15.60 14.43 -12.94
C LYS A 230 15.18 12.98 -13.24
N LYS A 231 13.90 12.62 -13.12
CA LYS A 231 13.39 11.30 -13.54
C LYS A 231 13.17 11.19 -15.05
N LYS A 232 12.93 12.31 -15.74
CA LYS A 232 12.78 12.37 -17.21
C LYS A 232 14.13 12.18 -17.93
N LEU A 233 15.23 12.54 -17.27
CA LEU A 233 16.57 12.58 -17.86
C LEU A 233 17.41 11.30 -17.71
N ARG A 234 16.89 10.21 -17.13
CA ARG A 234 17.63 8.93 -16.99
C ARG A 234 17.74 8.11 -18.29
N GLN A 235 17.39 8.70 -19.43
CA GLN A 235 17.51 8.10 -20.76
C GLN A 235 18.80 8.52 -21.51
N ARG A 236 19.92 8.75 -20.81
CA ARG A 236 21.22 8.91 -21.47
C ARG A 236 22.27 8.05 -20.78
#